data_AF-A0A0F9R7J1-F1
#
_entry.id   AF-A0A0F9R7J1-F1
#
_cell.length_a   1.000
_cell.length_b   1.000
_cell.length_c   1.000
_cell.angle_alpha   90.00
_cell.angle_beta   90.00
_cell.angle_gamma   90.00
#
_symmetry.space_group_name_H-M   'P 1'
#
loop_
_entity.id
_entity.type
_entity.pdbx_description
1 polymer ?
#
loop_
_entity_poly.entity_id
_entity_poly.type
_entity_poly.pdbx_seq_one_letter_code
_entity_poly.pdbx_strand_id
1 'polypeptide(L)'
;MIDDENDSVNEIFKLKRGSSKLIVSMPHVGTQLPEWLIPRLTTQALKLPDTDWYLEELYDFLQDLDVTVIVANYSRYVVDLNRSTDDKSLYPGSNVTGLCPTDTFSSELIYQQEKSLITTEIKDRLQGFWHPYHDALTAEINRVQSLHGEVILWDAHSIRSEVPRFFAGELPHLNLGTADGTTCQQALLDKVIDVIKSNANYSWVANGRFKGGFITRHYGQPSMGINTLQLEIAMRCYMDEENLHPSFDNDKAQSLKSLLKAMMQSLLD
;
A
#
# COMPACT_ATOMS: atom_id res chain seq x y z
N MET A 1 4.17 21.27 36.36
CA MET A 1 3.62 20.20 37.20
C MET A 1 2.22 19.93 36.67
N ILE A 2 2.12 18.87 35.87
CA ILE A 2 1.31 17.66 36.12
C ILE A 2 0.22 17.73 35.02
N ASP A 3 0.18 16.89 33.98
CA ASP A 3 0.62 15.49 33.87
C ASP A 3 1.27 15.16 32.51
N ASP A 4 2.48 14.61 32.58
CA ASP A 4 2.95 13.58 31.66
C ASP A 4 2.22 12.28 32.04
N GLU A 5 1.06 12.03 31.44
CA GLU A 5 0.48 10.68 31.42
C GLU A 5 0.82 10.03 30.08
N ASN A 6 1.83 9.17 30.19
CA ASN A 6 2.27 8.19 29.21
C ASN A 6 1.16 7.14 29.00
N ASP A 7 0.22 7.43 28.09
CA ASP A 7 -0.62 6.41 27.44
C ASP A 7 -0.24 6.42 25.95
N SER A 8 0.59 5.46 25.53
CA SER A 8 0.80 5.20 24.11
C SER A 8 -0.53 4.74 23.51
N VAL A 9 -1.33 5.69 23.01
CA VAL A 9 -2.52 5.40 22.22
C VAL A 9 -2.06 4.48 21.09
N ASN A 10 -2.61 3.28 21.02
CA ASN A 10 -2.42 2.32 19.93
C ASN A 10 -2.99 2.93 18.63
N GLU A 11 -2.26 3.86 18.03
CA GLU A 11 -2.64 4.52 16.79
C GLU A 11 -2.78 3.45 15.69
N ILE A 12 -3.94 3.38 15.04
CA ILE A 12 -4.21 2.44 13.95
C ILE A 12 -3.34 2.75 12.72
N PHE A 13 -3.04 4.04 12.55
CA PHE A 13 -2.25 4.59 11.46
C PHE A 13 -1.49 5.82 11.95
N LYS A 14 -0.38 6.14 11.27
CA LYS A 14 0.29 7.44 11.35
C LYS A 14 -0.23 8.33 10.23
N LEU A 15 -0.48 9.60 10.53
CA LEU A 15 -0.87 10.61 9.54
C LEU A 15 0.03 11.84 9.67
N LYS A 16 0.78 12.13 8.60
CA LYS A 16 1.56 13.36 8.45
C LYS A 16 0.92 14.23 7.37
N ARG A 17 0.40 15.40 7.74
CA ARG A 17 -0.20 16.33 6.77
C ARG A 17 0.86 17.17 6.07
N GLY A 18 0.69 17.31 4.75
CA GLY A 18 1.39 18.28 3.92
C GLY A 18 0.41 19.22 3.22
N SER A 19 0.94 20.20 2.47
CA SER A 19 0.14 21.19 1.74
C SER A 19 0.04 20.97 0.23
N SER A 20 0.77 20.03 -0.38
CA SER A 20 0.66 19.74 -1.81
C SER A 20 -0.65 19.06 -2.20
N LYS A 21 -0.90 18.91 -3.52
CA LYS A 21 -2.06 18.19 -4.07
C LYS A 21 -1.93 16.65 -4.06
N LEU A 22 -0.80 16.12 -3.57
CA LEU A 22 -0.50 14.70 -3.53
C LEU A 22 -0.76 14.13 -2.12
N ILE A 23 -1.37 12.95 -2.09
CA ILE A 23 -1.53 12.12 -0.90
C ILE A 23 -0.86 10.77 -1.19
N VAL A 24 -0.08 10.25 -0.24
CA VAL A 24 0.48 8.89 -0.30
C VAL A 24 -0.18 8.03 0.77
N SER A 25 -0.71 6.88 0.35
CA SER A 25 -1.26 5.84 1.23
C SER A 25 -0.34 4.63 1.23
N MET A 26 0.05 4.16 2.42
CA MET A 26 0.87 2.96 2.63
C MET A 26 0.11 1.96 3.52
N PRO A 27 -0.83 1.19 2.94
CA PRO A 27 -1.76 0.36 3.71
C PRO A 27 -1.14 -0.93 4.25
N HIS A 28 0.01 -1.39 3.71
CA HIS A 28 0.54 -2.74 3.97
C HIS A 28 1.91 -2.77 4.65
N VAL A 29 2.44 -1.62 5.10
CA VAL A 29 3.73 -1.57 5.80
C VAL A 29 3.63 -1.96 7.28
N GLY A 30 2.43 -1.94 7.84
CA GLY A 30 2.19 -2.18 9.25
C GLY A 30 2.68 -3.55 9.69
N THR A 31 3.27 -3.60 10.88
CA THR A 31 3.83 -4.83 11.47
C THR A 31 3.24 -5.15 12.83
N GLN A 32 2.44 -4.25 13.40
CA GLN A 32 1.79 -4.50 14.68
C GLN A 32 0.73 -5.60 14.52
N LEU A 33 0.67 -6.46 15.53
CA LEU A 33 -0.33 -7.50 15.67
C LEU A 33 -1.01 -7.31 17.04
N PRO A 34 -2.36 -7.29 17.11
CA PRO A 34 -3.05 -7.23 18.38
C PRO A 34 -2.74 -8.46 19.24
N GLU A 35 -2.67 -8.29 20.56
CA GLU A 35 -2.36 -9.37 21.50
C GLU A 35 -3.28 -10.59 21.36
N TRP A 36 -4.55 -10.35 21.00
CA TRP A 36 -5.54 -11.42 20.77
C TRP A 36 -5.29 -12.23 19.49
N LEU A 37 -4.55 -11.68 18.52
CA LEU A 37 -4.27 -12.35 17.24
C LEU A 37 -2.99 -13.18 17.31
N ILE A 38 -1.93 -12.66 17.95
CA ILE A 38 -0.61 -13.30 18.06
C ILE A 38 -0.66 -14.80 18.41
N PRO A 39 -1.35 -15.26 19.47
CA PRO A 39 -1.33 -16.67 19.87
C PRO A 39 -2.06 -17.60 18.87
N ARG A 40 -2.78 -17.04 17.89
CA ARG A 40 -3.50 -17.79 16.87
C ARG A 40 -2.69 -17.98 15.60
N LEU A 41 -1.64 -17.20 15.40
CA LEU A 41 -0.86 -17.20 14.16
C LEU A 41 0.17 -18.33 14.13
N THR A 42 0.43 -18.87 12.95
CA THR A 42 1.53 -19.83 12.74
C THR A 42 2.89 -19.13 12.90
N THR A 43 3.95 -19.90 13.16
CA THR A 43 5.32 -19.37 13.22
C THR A 43 5.73 -18.67 11.92
N GLN A 44 5.20 -19.10 10.77
CA GLN A 44 5.47 -18.45 9.49
C GLN A 44 4.73 -17.13 9.36
N ALA A 45 3.44 -17.08 9.74
CA ALA A 45 2.68 -15.83 9.71
C ALA A 45 3.23 -14.78 10.69
N LEU A 46 3.80 -15.18 11.83
CA LEU A 46 4.46 -14.25 12.76
C LEU A 46 5.69 -13.55 12.16
N LYS A 47 6.23 -14.03 11.04
CA LYS A 47 7.30 -13.35 10.29
C LYS A 47 6.78 -12.27 9.34
N LEU A 48 5.47 -12.19 9.14
CA LEU A 48 4.80 -11.22 8.27
C LEU A 48 5.39 -11.17 6.84
N PRO A 49 5.45 -12.31 6.12
CA PRO A 49 6.09 -12.38 4.81
C PRO A 49 5.41 -11.52 3.73
N ASP A 50 4.15 -11.15 3.94
CA ASP A 50 3.35 -10.37 2.98
C ASP A 50 3.30 -8.86 3.30
N THR A 51 4.19 -8.39 4.19
CA THR A 51 4.36 -6.97 4.53
C THR A 51 5.18 -6.24 3.47
N ASP A 52 4.82 -4.99 3.22
CA ASP A 52 5.51 -4.07 2.32
C ASP A 52 6.74 -3.47 3.01
N TRP A 53 7.76 -4.30 3.21
CA TRP A 53 8.94 -3.97 4.00
C TRP A 53 9.68 -2.74 3.49
N TYR A 54 10.15 -1.90 4.43
CA TYR A 54 10.95 -0.70 4.21
C TYR A 54 10.35 0.38 3.29
N LEU A 55 9.05 0.32 2.99
CA LEU A 55 8.42 1.29 2.10
C LEU A 55 8.45 2.72 2.69
N GLU A 56 8.29 2.89 4.00
CA GLU A 56 8.45 4.21 4.65
C GLU A 56 9.87 4.78 4.45
N GLU A 57 10.89 3.94 4.59
CA GLU A 57 12.29 4.32 4.39
C GLU A 57 12.57 4.63 2.92
N LEU A 58 11.96 3.90 1.99
CA LEU A 58 12.06 4.14 0.55
C LEU A 58 11.42 5.48 0.14
N TYR A 59 10.39 5.93 0.86
CA TYR A 59 9.65 7.16 0.59
C TYR A 59 10.00 8.31 1.55
N ASP A 60 11.15 8.26 2.21
CA ASP A 60 11.57 9.30 3.17
C ASP A 60 11.71 10.71 2.56
N PHE A 61 11.84 10.81 1.25
CA PHE A 61 11.88 12.07 0.49
C PHE A 61 10.52 12.81 0.43
N LEU A 62 9.40 12.18 0.83
CA LEU A 62 8.06 12.76 0.71
C LEU A 62 7.90 14.08 1.46
N GLN A 63 8.68 14.29 2.53
CA GLN A 63 8.66 15.56 3.26
C GLN A 63 9.17 16.73 2.43
N ASP A 64 10.11 16.50 1.51
CA ASP A 64 10.65 17.55 0.64
C ASP A 64 9.61 18.03 -0.37
N LEU A 65 8.61 17.20 -0.66
CA LEU A 65 7.50 17.46 -1.58
C LEU A 65 6.24 17.96 -0.86
N ASP A 66 6.31 18.14 0.46
CA ASP A 66 5.20 18.56 1.33
C ASP A 66 3.90 17.76 1.08
N VAL A 67 4.06 16.44 0.97
CA VAL A 67 3.00 15.46 0.66
C VAL A 67 2.29 15.03 1.94
N THR A 68 0.97 14.85 1.86
CA THR A 68 0.22 14.20 2.95
C THR A 68 0.45 12.70 2.90
N VAL A 69 0.84 12.08 4.01
CA VAL A 69 1.17 10.65 4.08
C VAL A 69 0.35 9.98 5.17
N ILE A 70 -0.35 8.90 4.82
CA ILE A 70 -1.02 8.01 5.76
C ILE A 70 -0.41 6.60 5.69
N VAL A 71 -0.11 6.05 6.85
CA VAL A 71 0.65 4.80 6.99
C VAL A 71 -0.03 3.89 7.99
N ALA A 72 -0.34 2.65 7.62
CA ALA A 72 -0.93 1.67 8.53
C ALA A 72 0.10 1.19 9.57
N ASN A 73 -0.31 1.08 10.83
CA ASN A 73 0.56 0.53 11.89
C ASN A 73 0.39 -0.99 12.04
N TYR A 74 -0.80 -1.51 11.74
CA TYR A 74 -1.14 -2.92 11.88
C TYR A 74 -0.94 -3.70 10.59
N SER A 75 -0.52 -4.95 10.74
CA SER A 75 -0.33 -5.86 9.60
C SER A 75 -1.63 -6.11 8.86
N ARG A 76 -1.53 -6.30 7.54
CA ARG A 76 -2.62 -6.77 6.68
C ARG A 76 -3.26 -8.09 7.12
N TYR A 77 -2.60 -8.87 7.99
CA TYR A 77 -3.18 -10.07 8.60
C TYR A 77 -4.26 -9.76 9.65
N VAL A 78 -4.28 -8.54 10.19
CA VAL A 78 -5.38 -8.02 11.01
C VAL A 78 -6.58 -7.73 10.10
N VAL A 79 -6.39 -6.86 9.12
CA VAL A 79 -7.35 -6.58 8.06
C VAL A 79 -6.60 -5.96 6.89
N ASP A 80 -6.92 -6.39 5.68
CA ASP A 80 -6.34 -5.84 4.46
C ASP A 80 -7.07 -4.54 4.09
N LEU A 81 -6.41 -3.41 4.32
CA LEU A 81 -6.92 -2.07 4.03
C LEU A 81 -7.06 -1.78 2.52
N ASN A 82 -6.53 -2.65 1.65
CA ASN A 82 -6.71 -2.56 0.19
C ASN A 82 -7.71 -3.59 -0.34
N ARG A 83 -8.62 -4.09 0.53
CA ARG A 83 -9.80 -4.89 0.20
C ARG A 83 -11.10 -4.18 0.57
N SER A 84 -12.18 -4.48 -0.15
CA SER A 84 -13.51 -4.00 0.17
C SER A 84 -14.08 -4.71 1.41
N THR A 85 -14.98 -4.05 2.13
CA THR A 85 -15.62 -4.60 3.33
C THR A 85 -16.54 -5.80 3.05
N ASP A 86 -17.00 -5.96 1.81
CA ASP A 86 -17.79 -7.12 1.35
C ASP A 86 -16.93 -8.26 0.79
N ASP A 87 -15.60 -8.11 0.82
CA ASP A 87 -14.58 -9.05 0.37
C ASP A 87 -14.79 -9.61 -1.05
N LYS A 88 -15.47 -8.84 -1.90
CA LYS A 88 -15.66 -9.24 -3.30
C LYS A 88 -14.33 -9.21 -4.04
N SER A 89 -13.99 -10.33 -4.68
CA SER A 89 -12.81 -10.38 -5.54
C SER A 89 -12.95 -9.42 -6.72
N LEU A 90 -11.96 -8.55 -6.86
CA LEU A 90 -11.78 -7.68 -8.03
C LEU A 90 -11.36 -8.46 -9.29
N TYR A 91 -10.91 -9.71 -9.13
CA TYR A 91 -10.39 -10.57 -10.18
C TYR A 91 -11.10 -11.93 -10.14
N PRO A 92 -12.31 -12.06 -10.73
CA PRO A 92 -13.04 -13.32 -10.75
C PRO A 92 -12.23 -14.43 -11.42
N GLY A 93 -12.10 -15.58 -10.75
CA GLY A 93 -11.34 -16.74 -11.25
C GLY A 93 -9.84 -16.71 -10.97
N SER A 94 -9.30 -15.62 -10.39
CA SER A 94 -7.92 -15.55 -9.91
C SER A 94 -7.82 -15.98 -8.44
N ASN A 95 -6.68 -16.60 -8.08
CA ASN A 95 -6.35 -16.82 -6.67
C ASN A 95 -6.02 -15.46 -6.03
N VAL A 96 -6.65 -15.15 -4.89
CA VAL A 96 -6.51 -13.87 -4.20
C VAL A 96 -6.60 -14.10 -2.69
N THR A 97 -6.03 -13.21 -1.89
CA THR A 97 -6.21 -13.17 -0.43
C THR A 97 -7.51 -12.46 -0.04
N GLY A 98 -8.13 -12.78 1.09
CA GLY A 98 -9.34 -12.10 1.56
C GLY A 98 -9.07 -10.82 2.36
N LEU A 99 -10.12 -10.09 2.71
CA LEU A 99 -10.15 -8.94 3.61
C LEU A 99 -9.51 -9.25 4.97
N CYS A 100 -9.74 -10.45 5.49
CA CYS A 100 -9.01 -11.00 6.62
C CYS A 100 -8.28 -12.25 6.12
N PRO A 101 -7.01 -12.13 5.67
CA PRO A 101 -6.29 -13.23 5.03
C PRO A 101 -6.22 -14.47 5.92
N THR A 102 -6.38 -15.65 5.31
CA THR A 102 -6.26 -16.96 6.00
C THR A 102 -5.03 -17.75 5.56
N ASP A 103 -4.41 -17.36 4.45
CA ASP A 103 -3.19 -17.93 3.90
C ASP A 103 -2.29 -16.84 3.29
N THR A 104 -0.97 -17.06 3.33
CA THR A 104 0.05 -16.12 2.86
C THR A 104 0.16 -16.07 1.34
N PHE A 105 0.92 -15.14 0.77
CA PHE A 105 1.18 -15.12 -0.67
C PHE A 105 1.89 -16.38 -1.20
N SER A 106 2.49 -17.19 -0.32
CA SER A 106 3.07 -18.51 -0.62
C SER A 106 2.12 -19.69 -0.31
N SER A 107 0.84 -19.42 -0.05
CA SER A 107 -0.20 -20.41 0.30
C SER A 107 0.05 -21.15 1.62
N GLU A 108 0.84 -20.58 2.53
CA GLU A 108 1.00 -21.12 3.88
C GLU A 108 -0.14 -20.64 4.79
N LEU A 109 -0.61 -21.48 5.72
CA LEU A 109 -1.68 -21.10 6.64
C LEU A 109 -1.24 -19.96 7.58
N ILE A 110 -2.11 -18.96 7.73
CA ILE A 110 -1.90 -17.87 8.69
C ILE A 110 -2.24 -18.29 10.11
N TYR A 111 -3.30 -19.08 10.29
CA TYR A 111 -3.79 -19.52 11.60
C TYR A 111 -3.34 -20.95 11.94
N GLN A 112 -2.99 -21.21 13.21
CA GLN A 112 -2.58 -22.54 13.68
C GLN A 112 -3.68 -23.60 13.60
N GLN A 113 -4.94 -23.17 13.62
CA GLN A 113 -6.11 -24.03 13.47
C GLN A 113 -6.92 -23.52 12.29
N GLU A 114 -7.41 -24.44 11.47
CA GLU A 114 -8.45 -24.15 10.47
C GLU A 114 -9.74 -23.76 11.21
N LYS A 115 -9.86 -22.49 11.56
CA LYS A 115 -11.10 -21.90 12.05
C LYS A 115 -11.47 -20.75 11.14
N SER A 116 -12.62 -20.89 10.50
CA SER A 116 -13.24 -19.78 9.79
C SER A 116 -13.41 -18.60 10.75
N LEU A 117 -13.00 -17.41 10.31
CA LEU A 117 -13.28 -16.19 11.03
C LEU A 117 -14.79 -16.03 11.11
N ILE A 118 -15.31 -15.89 12.32
CA ILE A 118 -16.75 -15.66 12.53
C ILE A 118 -17.09 -14.21 12.16
N THR A 119 -18.32 -13.98 11.68
CA THR A 119 -18.77 -12.66 11.19
C THR A 119 -18.57 -11.53 12.20
N THR A 120 -18.73 -11.81 13.49
CA THR A 120 -18.50 -10.81 14.56
C THR A 120 -17.04 -10.37 14.62
N GLU A 121 -16.09 -11.28 14.43
CA GLU A 121 -14.66 -10.96 14.45
C GLU A 121 -14.27 -10.06 13.27
N ILE A 122 -14.84 -10.32 12.08
CA ILE A 122 -14.62 -9.46 10.90
C ILE A 122 -15.19 -8.06 11.16
N LYS A 123 -16.38 -7.96 11.75
CA LYS A 123 -16.99 -6.68 12.11
C LYS A 123 -16.12 -5.88 13.08
N ASP A 124 -15.59 -6.51 14.11
CA ASP A 124 -14.74 -5.85 15.10
C ASP A 124 -13.42 -5.37 14.46
N ARG A 125 -12.83 -6.17 13.57
CA ARG A 125 -11.64 -5.77 12.78
C ARG A 125 -11.95 -4.59 11.85
N LEU A 126 -13.11 -4.59 11.20
CA LEU A 126 -13.54 -3.46 10.38
C LEU A 126 -13.69 -2.18 11.21
N GLN A 127 -14.37 -2.26 12.35
CA GLN A 127 -14.59 -1.12 13.23
C GLN A 127 -13.31 -0.59 13.87
N GLY A 128 -12.41 -1.50 14.29
CA GLY A 128 -11.19 -1.14 15.00
C GLY A 128 -10.05 -0.69 14.10
N PHE A 129 -9.99 -1.14 12.85
CA PHE A 129 -8.81 -0.95 12.01
C PHE A 129 -9.14 -0.40 10.62
N TRP A 130 -10.09 -1.01 9.90
CA TRP A 130 -10.40 -0.63 8.52
C TRP A 130 -11.07 0.75 8.44
N HIS A 131 -12.18 0.95 9.16
CA HIS A 131 -12.93 2.20 9.13
C HIS A 131 -12.08 3.40 9.57
N PRO A 132 -11.32 3.34 10.68
CA PRO A 132 -10.46 4.45 11.08
C PRO A 132 -9.46 4.89 9.99
N TYR A 133 -8.82 3.94 9.31
CA TYR A 133 -7.89 4.26 8.22
C TYR A 133 -8.60 4.92 7.03
N HIS A 134 -9.73 4.32 6.59
CA HIS A 134 -10.48 4.82 5.44
C HIS A 134 -11.20 6.15 5.70
N ASP A 135 -11.66 6.38 6.93
CA ASP A 135 -12.26 7.65 7.35
C ASP A 135 -11.20 8.77 7.33
N ALA A 136 -10.00 8.49 7.82
CA ALA A 136 -8.88 9.43 7.78
C ALA A 136 -8.43 9.72 6.34
N LEU A 137 -8.28 8.69 5.51
CA LEU A 137 -7.93 8.86 4.09
C LEU A 137 -9.00 9.67 3.35
N THR A 138 -10.29 9.40 3.59
CA THR A 138 -11.40 10.16 3.00
C THR A 138 -11.36 11.62 3.44
N ALA A 139 -11.09 11.90 4.72
CA ALA A 139 -10.97 13.25 5.24
C ALA A 139 -9.83 14.03 4.57
N GLU A 140 -8.67 13.39 4.36
CA GLU A 140 -7.53 14.02 3.70
C GLU A 140 -7.76 14.23 2.20
N ILE A 141 -8.39 13.29 1.50
CA ILE A 141 -8.82 13.45 0.10
C ILE A 141 -9.70 14.69 -0.03
N ASN A 142 -10.75 14.80 0.79
CA ASN A 142 -11.66 15.94 0.77
C ASN A 142 -10.95 17.25 1.11
N ARG A 143 -10.04 17.24 2.09
CA ARG A 143 -9.25 18.41 2.48
C ARG A 143 -8.36 18.89 1.33
N VAL A 144 -7.55 18.00 0.75
CA VAL A 144 -6.62 18.34 -0.33
C VAL A 144 -7.38 18.81 -1.57
N GLN A 145 -8.47 18.13 -1.94
CA GLN A 145 -9.33 18.56 -3.03
C GLN A 145 -9.92 19.95 -2.79
N SER A 146 -10.33 20.29 -1.55
CA SER A 146 -10.84 21.62 -1.23
C SER A 146 -9.80 22.74 -1.36
N LEU A 147 -8.51 22.41 -1.18
CA LEU A 147 -7.41 23.37 -1.25
C LEU A 147 -6.94 23.61 -2.69
N HIS A 148 -6.94 22.56 -3.53
CA HIS A 148 -6.31 22.60 -4.84
C HIS A 148 -7.30 22.45 -6.01
N GLY A 149 -8.55 22.09 -5.75
CA GLY A 149 -9.53 21.71 -6.77
C GLY A 149 -9.28 20.35 -7.41
N GLU A 150 -8.15 19.71 -7.10
CA GLU A 150 -7.72 18.40 -7.54
C GLU A 150 -6.96 17.71 -6.40
N VAL A 151 -7.02 16.38 -6.34
CA VAL A 151 -6.16 15.56 -5.49
C VAL A 151 -5.63 14.38 -6.28
N ILE A 152 -4.38 14.04 -6.03
CA ILE A 152 -3.72 12.85 -6.57
C ILE A 152 -3.43 11.92 -5.40
N LEU A 153 -4.03 10.73 -5.37
CA LEU A 153 -3.74 9.69 -4.41
C LEU A 153 -2.78 8.67 -5.02
N TRP A 154 -1.60 8.56 -4.43
CA TRP A 154 -0.60 7.56 -4.73
C TRP A 154 -0.71 6.41 -3.72
N ASP A 155 -1.23 5.27 -4.16
CA ASP A 155 -1.33 4.05 -3.37
C ASP A 155 -0.02 3.27 -3.51
N ALA A 156 0.86 3.38 -2.50
CA ALA A 156 2.21 2.83 -2.55
C ALA A 156 2.24 1.40 -2.02
N HIS A 157 2.77 0.49 -2.82
CA HIS A 157 2.91 -0.93 -2.50
C HIS A 157 4.26 -1.49 -2.91
N SER A 158 4.62 -2.62 -2.32
CA SER A 158 5.76 -3.43 -2.73
C SER A 158 5.48 -4.91 -2.57
N ILE A 159 6.13 -5.73 -3.39
CA ILE A 159 5.93 -7.16 -3.39
C ILE A 159 7.22 -7.88 -3.79
N ARG A 160 7.32 -9.15 -3.39
CA ARG A 160 8.40 -10.02 -3.86
C ARG A 160 8.41 -10.13 -5.38
N SER A 161 9.60 -10.23 -5.98
CA SER A 161 9.76 -10.30 -7.44
C SER A 161 9.05 -11.47 -8.09
N GLU A 162 8.92 -12.60 -7.37
CA GLU A 162 8.18 -13.77 -7.81
C GLU A 162 7.13 -14.15 -6.78
N VAL A 163 5.87 -14.20 -7.22
CA VAL A 163 4.74 -14.68 -6.42
C VAL A 163 3.94 -15.70 -7.23
N PRO A 164 4.42 -16.97 -7.31
CA PRO A 164 3.86 -18.00 -8.18
C PRO A 164 2.38 -18.30 -7.94
N ARG A 165 1.88 -18.02 -6.73
CA ARG A 165 0.46 -18.13 -6.39
C ARG A 165 -0.43 -17.27 -7.30
N PHE A 166 0.05 -16.08 -7.67
CA PHE A 166 -0.73 -15.09 -8.41
C PHE A 166 -0.28 -14.94 -9.86
N PHE A 167 1.03 -15.03 -10.11
CA PHE A 167 1.61 -14.71 -11.40
C PHE A 167 2.72 -15.67 -11.81
N ALA A 168 2.82 -15.96 -13.11
CA ALA A 168 3.90 -16.76 -13.65
C ALA A 168 5.17 -15.91 -13.88
N GLY A 169 6.30 -16.36 -13.35
CA GLY A 169 7.61 -15.74 -13.56
C GLY A 169 7.77 -14.36 -12.92
N GLU A 170 8.96 -13.79 -13.10
CA GLU A 170 9.39 -12.54 -12.47
C GLU A 170 8.54 -11.33 -12.89
N LEU A 171 8.21 -10.49 -11.90
CA LEU A 171 7.49 -9.24 -12.10
C LEU A 171 8.41 -8.15 -12.66
N PRO A 172 7.88 -7.22 -13.50
CA PRO A 172 8.56 -5.96 -13.79
C PRO A 172 8.91 -5.21 -12.50
N HIS A 173 9.96 -4.38 -12.55
CA HIS A 173 10.41 -3.64 -11.37
C HIS A 173 9.32 -2.69 -10.84
N LEU A 174 8.60 -2.04 -11.74
CA LEU A 174 7.59 -1.04 -11.43
C LEU A 174 6.28 -1.37 -12.14
N ASN A 175 5.19 -1.57 -11.39
CA ASN A 175 3.88 -1.93 -11.95
C ASN A 175 2.85 -0.87 -11.56
N LEU A 176 2.49 -0.03 -12.54
CA LEU A 176 1.49 1.02 -12.35
C LEU A 176 0.09 0.46 -12.54
N GLY A 177 -0.84 0.82 -11.65
CA GLY A 177 -2.25 0.45 -11.73
C GLY A 177 -3.17 1.67 -11.70
N THR A 178 -4.01 1.84 -12.72
CA THR A 178 -5.01 2.92 -12.80
C THR A 178 -6.39 2.40 -13.16
N ALA A 179 -6.68 1.15 -12.80
CA ALA A 179 -7.91 0.44 -13.14
C ALA A 179 -8.22 0.51 -14.63
N ASP A 180 -7.24 0.19 -15.48
CA ASP A 180 -7.33 0.29 -16.93
C ASP A 180 -7.68 1.72 -17.41
N GLY A 181 -7.17 2.74 -16.72
CA GLY A 181 -7.35 4.17 -17.05
C GLY A 181 -8.61 4.82 -16.45
N THR A 182 -9.37 4.10 -15.63
CA THR A 182 -10.64 4.63 -15.07
C THR A 182 -10.43 5.47 -13.80
N THR A 183 -9.30 5.34 -13.11
CA THR A 183 -9.08 6.02 -11.82
C THR A 183 -8.13 7.20 -11.88
N CYS A 184 -7.45 7.44 -13.00
CA CYS A 184 -6.50 8.54 -13.17
C CYS A 184 -6.60 9.13 -14.57
N GLN A 185 -6.56 10.46 -14.69
CA GLN A 185 -6.47 11.12 -15.98
C GLN A 185 -5.21 10.67 -16.74
N GLN A 186 -5.38 10.38 -18.04
CA GLN A 186 -4.28 9.89 -18.89
C GLN A 186 -3.07 10.83 -18.87
N ALA A 187 -3.29 12.15 -18.88
CA ALA A 187 -2.21 13.14 -18.86
C ALA A 187 -1.32 13.06 -17.59
N LEU A 188 -1.88 12.70 -16.43
CA LEU A 188 -1.10 12.49 -15.20
C LEU A 188 -0.31 11.18 -15.26
N LEU A 189 -0.92 10.12 -15.78
CA LEU A 189 -0.23 8.85 -15.99
C LEU A 189 0.93 9.00 -16.99
N ASP A 190 0.75 9.76 -18.07
CA ASP A 190 1.77 10.01 -19.08
C ASP A 190 2.99 10.73 -18.49
N LYS A 191 2.79 11.73 -17.61
CA LYS A 191 3.87 12.40 -16.88
C LYS A 191 4.74 11.45 -16.05
N VAL A 192 4.11 10.49 -15.36
CA VAL A 192 4.82 9.46 -14.59
C VAL A 192 5.57 8.51 -15.53
N ILE A 193 4.91 8.06 -16.60
CA ILE A 193 5.49 7.15 -17.60
C ILE A 193 6.70 7.78 -18.29
N ASP A 194 6.65 9.07 -18.64
CA ASP A 194 7.76 9.76 -19.31
C ASP A 194 9.00 9.86 -18.41
N VAL A 195 8.80 10.09 -17.10
CA VAL A 195 9.88 10.00 -16.12
C VAL A 195 10.47 8.59 -16.06
N ILE A 196 9.63 7.54 -16.01
CA ILE A 196 10.12 6.15 -15.99
C ILE A 196 10.92 5.82 -17.26
N LYS A 197 10.40 6.18 -18.44
CA LYS A 197 11.05 5.91 -19.74
C LYS A 197 12.43 6.58 -19.85
N SER A 198 12.65 7.68 -19.14
CA SER A 198 13.95 8.34 -19.08
C SER A 198 15.00 7.55 -18.28
N ASN A 199 14.59 6.51 -17.54
CA ASN A 199 15.44 5.65 -16.74
C ASN A 199 15.40 4.19 -17.24
N ALA A 200 16.42 3.79 -18.00
CA ALA A 200 16.50 2.46 -18.60
C ALA A 200 16.80 1.33 -17.59
N ASN A 201 17.12 1.63 -16.33
CA ASN A 201 17.52 0.63 -15.35
C ASN A 201 16.33 -0.14 -14.77
N TYR A 202 15.10 0.37 -14.91
CA TYR A 202 13.90 -0.24 -14.36
C TYR A 202 12.92 -0.63 -15.47
N SER A 203 12.70 -1.94 -15.61
CA SER A 203 11.56 -2.44 -16.38
C SER A 203 10.23 -2.04 -15.72
N TRP A 204 9.21 -1.76 -16.53
CA TRP A 204 7.95 -1.29 -16.01
C TRP A 204 6.78 -1.74 -16.89
N VAL A 205 5.58 -1.71 -16.30
CA VAL A 205 4.31 -1.94 -17.00
C VAL A 205 3.22 -1.09 -16.38
N ALA A 206 2.26 -0.64 -17.18
CA ALA A 206 1.03 0.00 -16.69
C ALA A 206 -0.18 -0.91 -16.98
N ASN A 207 -1.04 -1.08 -15.97
CA ASN A 207 -2.23 -1.93 -16.00
C ASN A 207 -1.97 -3.36 -16.49
N GLY A 208 -0.79 -3.90 -16.15
CA GLY A 208 -0.42 -5.27 -16.44
C GLY A 208 -1.08 -6.23 -15.45
N ARG A 209 -0.25 -6.86 -14.61
CA ARG A 209 -0.69 -7.79 -13.55
C ARG A 209 -1.35 -7.06 -12.38
N PHE A 210 -0.81 -5.91 -12.01
CA PHE A 210 -1.38 -5.01 -11.02
C PHE A 210 -2.15 -3.91 -11.74
N LYS A 211 -3.46 -3.82 -11.45
CA LYS A 211 -4.35 -2.83 -12.08
C LYS A 211 -4.91 -1.82 -11.07
N GLY A 212 -4.44 -1.81 -9.83
CA GLY A 212 -5.03 -1.03 -8.75
C GLY A 212 -6.00 -1.85 -7.90
N GLY A 213 -5.80 -1.82 -6.59
CA GLY A 213 -6.60 -2.48 -5.56
C GLY A 213 -7.87 -1.72 -5.21
N PHE A 214 -8.42 -1.99 -4.02
CA PHE A 214 -9.63 -1.34 -3.53
C PHE A 214 -9.46 0.17 -3.40
N ILE A 215 -8.39 0.65 -2.74
CA ILE A 215 -8.11 2.08 -2.52
C ILE A 215 -8.09 2.82 -3.85
N THR A 216 -7.32 2.33 -4.83
CA THR A 216 -7.26 2.93 -6.17
C THR A 216 -8.66 3.05 -6.79
N ARG A 217 -9.41 1.94 -6.83
CA ARG A 217 -10.71 1.88 -7.51
C ARG A 217 -11.82 2.63 -6.79
N HIS A 218 -11.81 2.61 -5.47
CA HIS A 218 -12.85 3.20 -4.64
C HIS A 218 -12.77 4.72 -4.65
N TYR A 219 -11.56 5.27 -4.53
CA TYR A 219 -11.36 6.71 -4.44
C TYR A 219 -11.21 7.37 -5.83
N GLY A 220 -10.77 6.64 -6.85
CA GLY A 220 -10.61 7.15 -8.21
C GLY A 220 -11.89 7.69 -8.81
N GLN A 221 -11.99 9.01 -8.91
CA GLN A 221 -13.07 9.73 -9.58
C GLN A 221 -12.51 10.90 -10.39
N PRO A 222 -11.82 10.63 -11.52
CA PRO A 222 -11.12 11.67 -12.30
C PRO A 222 -12.01 12.81 -12.78
N SER A 223 -13.29 12.53 -13.07
CA SER A 223 -14.29 13.53 -13.46
C SER A 223 -14.63 14.53 -12.35
N MET A 224 -14.32 14.18 -11.10
CA MET A 224 -14.43 15.05 -9.92
C MET A 224 -13.09 15.59 -9.45
N GLY A 225 -12.00 15.39 -10.22
CA GLY A 225 -10.66 15.83 -9.82
C GLY A 225 -10.00 14.97 -8.73
N ILE A 226 -10.47 13.73 -8.52
CA ILE A 226 -9.83 12.76 -7.63
C ILE A 226 -9.13 11.72 -8.50
N ASN A 227 -7.82 11.87 -8.68
CA ASN A 227 -7.00 10.95 -9.47
C ASN A 227 -6.30 9.98 -8.53
N THR A 228 -6.31 8.68 -8.85
CA THR A 228 -5.64 7.67 -8.03
C THR A 228 -4.85 6.71 -8.91
N LEU A 229 -3.62 6.42 -8.49
CA LEU A 229 -2.76 5.42 -9.10
C LEU A 229 -2.10 4.57 -8.02
N GLN A 230 -1.99 3.28 -8.28
CA GLN A 230 -1.16 2.35 -7.50
C GLN A 230 0.21 2.23 -8.15
N LEU A 231 1.25 2.19 -7.34
CA LEU A 231 2.55 1.67 -7.76
C LEU A 231 2.89 0.44 -6.92
N GLU A 232 2.99 -0.71 -7.56
CA GLU A 232 3.62 -1.91 -6.99
C GLU A 232 5.10 -1.95 -7.37
N ILE A 233 5.98 -1.98 -6.37
CA ILE A 233 7.44 -2.06 -6.54
C ILE A 233 7.93 -3.47 -6.25
N ALA A 234 8.68 -4.08 -7.17
CA ALA A 234 9.40 -5.31 -6.86
C ALA A 234 10.46 -5.03 -5.79
N MET A 235 10.44 -5.75 -4.66
CA MET A 235 11.30 -5.49 -3.50
C MET A 235 12.80 -5.54 -3.83
N ARG A 236 13.21 -6.35 -4.83
CA ARG A 236 14.59 -6.37 -5.34
C ARG A 236 15.14 -5.00 -5.76
N CYS A 237 14.27 -4.02 -6.02
CA CYS A 237 14.66 -2.67 -6.39
C CYS A 237 15.27 -1.85 -5.24
N TYR A 238 15.13 -2.28 -3.99
CA TYR A 238 15.59 -1.50 -2.83
C TYR A 238 16.00 -2.36 -1.61
N MET A 239 15.85 -3.69 -1.69
CA MET A 239 16.25 -4.60 -0.62
C MET A 239 16.73 -5.93 -1.18
N ASP A 240 17.45 -6.68 -0.35
CA ASP A 240 17.70 -8.11 -0.57
C ASP A 240 16.47 -8.89 -0.08
N GLU A 241 15.72 -9.46 -1.03
CA GLU A 241 14.52 -10.26 -0.74
C GLU A 241 14.78 -11.77 -0.73
N GLU A 242 15.99 -12.21 -1.08
CA GLU A 242 16.38 -13.63 -1.18
C GLU A 242 16.88 -14.19 0.16
N ASN A 243 17.48 -13.34 1.00
CA ASN A 243 18.03 -13.77 2.28
C ASN A 243 16.96 -14.12 3.32
N LEU A 244 17.34 -15.03 4.23
CA LEU A 244 16.57 -15.39 5.44
C LEU A 244 16.19 -14.18 6.31
N HIS A 245 16.98 -13.10 6.22
CA HIS A 245 16.72 -11.81 6.83
C HIS A 245 16.70 -10.75 5.72
N PRO A 246 15.52 -10.41 5.19
CA PRO A 246 15.41 -9.35 4.21
C PRO A 246 15.99 -8.05 4.78
N SER A 247 16.79 -7.35 3.99
CA SER A 247 17.50 -6.15 4.45
C SER A 247 17.50 -5.05 3.41
N PHE A 248 17.29 -3.81 3.86
CA PHE A 248 17.35 -2.63 3.01
C PHE A 248 18.73 -2.47 2.36
N ASP A 249 18.74 -2.22 1.04
CA ASP A 249 19.94 -2.00 0.25
C ASP A 249 20.01 -0.51 -0.10
N ASN A 250 20.87 0.23 0.58
CA ASN A 250 20.96 1.69 0.46
C ASN A 250 21.29 2.15 -0.97
N ASP A 251 22.15 1.43 -1.70
CA ASP A 251 22.60 1.85 -3.02
C ASP A 251 21.48 1.67 -4.06
N LYS A 252 20.81 0.51 -4.01
CA LYS A 252 19.62 0.26 -4.84
C LYS A 252 18.49 1.24 -4.50
N ALA A 253 18.22 1.42 -3.20
CA ALA A 253 17.19 2.32 -2.72
C ALA A 253 17.44 3.76 -3.12
N GLN A 254 18.68 4.27 -3.05
CA GLN A 254 18.98 5.66 -3.42
C GLN A 254 18.69 5.95 -4.91
N SER A 255 18.99 4.98 -5.77
CA SER A 255 18.68 5.07 -7.20
C SER A 255 17.16 5.10 -7.43
N LEU A 256 16.42 4.25 -6.73
CA LEU A 256 14.97 4.21 -6.82
C LEU A 256 14.30 5.46 -6.21
N LYS A 257 14.75 5.93 -5.05
CA LYS A 257 14.31 7.18 -4.41
C LYS A 257 14.36 8.36 -5.36
N SER A 258 15.47 8.51 -6.08
CA SER A 258 15.67 9.59 -7.04
C SER A 258 14.63 9.52 -8.16
N LEU A 259 14.33 8.32 -8.66
CA LEU A 259 13.31 8.11 -9.68
C LEU A 259 11.89 8.36 -9.15
N LEU A 260 11.54 7.82 -7.97
CA LEU A 260 10.23 8.02 -7.35
C LEU A 260 9.96 9.50 -7.04
N LYS A 261 10.97 10.22 -6.52
CA LYS A 261 10.89 11.67 -6.29
C LYS A 261 10.62 12.42 -7.58
N ALA A 262 11.28 12.06 -8.68
CA ALA A 262 11.05 12.67 -9.99
C ALA A 262 9.64 12.39 -10.54
N MET A 263 9.11 11.17 -10.34
CA MET A 263 7.74 10.84 -10.75
C MET A 263 6.71 11.66 -9.96
N MET A 264 6.90 11.80 -8.66
CA MET A 264 5.98 12.57 -7.82
C MET A 264 6.09 14.07 -8.09
N GLN A 265 7.30 14.58 -8.36
CA GLN A 265 7.47 15.97 -8.75
C GLN A 265 6.75 16.28 -10.07
N SER A 266 6.80 15.39 -11.08
CA SER A 266 6.11 15.63 -12.36
C SER A 266 4.59 15.70 -12.23
N LEU A 267 4.02 15.07 -11.18
CA LEU A 267 2.60 15.18 -10.82
C LEU A 267 2.25 16.51 -10.14
N LEU A 268 3.21 17.18 -9.51
CA LEU A 268 3.03 18.46 -8.83
C LEU A 268 3.19 19.65 -9.77
N ASP A 269 4.03 19.52 -10.81
CA ASP A 269 4.25 20.53 -11.86
C ASP A 269 3.05 20.72 -12.80
#